data_AF-A0A965HN01-F1
#
_entry.id   AF-A0A965HN01-F1
#
_cell.length_a   1.000
_cell.length_b   1.000
_cell.length_c   1.000
_cell.angle_alpha   90.00
_cell.angle_beta   90.00
_cell.angle_gamma   90.00
#
_symmetry.space_group_name_H-M   'P 1'
#
loop_
_entity.id
_entity.type
_entity.pdbx_description
1 polymer ?
#
loop_
_entity_poly.entity_id
_entity_poly.type
_entity_poly.pdbx_seq_one_letter_code
_entity_poly.pdbx_strand_id
1 'polypeptide(L)'
;DAEEPNGRKHIYWWRQYGAIIYLNNDFEGGELYYPNLHIVVKPEPGLLAIHPGTLKYLHGVKPVIGNTRYTLTSFFKYDNSTP
;
A
#
# COMPACT_ATOMS: atom_id res chain seq x y z
N ASP A 1 -3.25 -5.74 4.40
CA ASP A 1 -4.28 -6.08 3.41
C ASP A 1 -5.57 -6.57 4.07
N ALA A 2 -6.57 -6.94 3.29
CA ALA A 2 -7.82 -7.58 3.75
C ALA A 2 -7.87 -9.08 3.46
N GLU A 3 -6.92 -9.61 2.68
CA GLU A 3 -6.83 -11.02 2.27
C GLU A 3 -5.47 -11.61 2.64
N GLU A 4 -5.44 -12.91 2.95
CA GLU A 4 -4.21 -13.68 3.21
C GLU A 4 -3.91 -14.62 2.03
N PRO A 5 -2.62 -14.80 1.64
CA PRO A 5 -2.25 -15.72 0.56
C PRO A 5 -2.66 -17.18 0.81
N ASN A 6 -2.80 -17.58 2.06
CA ASN A 6 -3.20 -18.94 2.46
C ASN A 6 -4.72 -19.16 2.47
N GLY A 7 -5.51 -18.18 2.01
CA GLY A 7 -6.97 -18.26 1.95
C GLY A 7 -7.68 -18.14 3.30
N ARG A 8 -6.95 -17.97 4.41
CA ARG A 8 -7.56 -17.71 5.72
C ARG A 8 -8.15 -16.30 5.74
N LYS A 9 -9.20 -16.12 6.55
CA LYS A 9 -9.75 -14.80 6.81
C LYS A 9 -8.69 -13.94 7.52
N HIS A 10 -8.33 -12.83 6.90
CA HIS A 10 -7.40 -11.86 7.48
C HIS A 10 -8.04 -11.21 8.72
N ILE A 11 -7.26 -11.03 9.79
CA ILE A 11 -7.77 -10.43 11.04
C ILE A 11 -8.22 -8.98 10.84
N TYR A 12 -7.63 -8.28 9.87
CA TYR A 12 -8.00 -6.92 9.45
C TYR A 12 -8.84 -6.92 8.16
N TRP A 13 -9.84 -7.80 8.07
CA TRP A 13 -10.71 -7.95 6.88
C TRP A 13 -11.41 -6.65 6.44
N TRP A 14 -11.52 -5.65 7.32
CA TRP A 14 -12.09 -4.34 7.01
C TRP A 14 -11.14 -3.38 6.28
N ARG A 15 -9.86 -3.73 6.08
CA ARG A 15 -8.91 -2.90 5.32
C ARG A 15 -9.10 -3.09 3.80
N GLN A 16 -10.31 -2.82 3.32
CA GLN A 16 -10.69 -3.03 1.91
C GLN A 16 -9.87 -2.16 0.95
N TYR A 17 -9.36 -1.03 1.45
CA TYR A 17 -8.47 -0.14 0.72
C TYR A 17 -7.32 0.34 1.61
N GLY A 18 -6.17 0.56 0.97
CA GLY A 18 -5.02 1.28 1.54
C GLY A 18 -4.77 2.58 0.78
N ALA A 19 -4.36 3.61 1.50
CA ALA A 19 -3.80 4.83 0.93
C ALA A 19 -2.45 5.13 1.58
N ILE A 20 -1.47 5.51 0.76
CA ILE A 20 -0.14 5.92 1.17
C ILE A 20 0.20 7.24 0.47
N ILE A 21 0.56 8.26 1.26
CA ILE A 21 1.15 9.50 0.76
C ILE A 21 2.63 9.58 1.16
N TYR A 22 3.48 9.97 0.21
CA TYR A 22 4.92 10.09 0.40
C TYR A 22 5.29 11.51 0.81
N LEU A 23 6.16 11.64 1.82
CA LEU A 23 6.53 12.95 2.39
C LEU A 23 7.93 13.41 1.97
N ASN A 24 8.79 12.50 1.51
CA ASN A 24 10.15 12.79 1.08
C ASN A 24 10.62 11.78 0.00
N ASN A 25 11.77 12.06 -0.61
CA ASN A 25 12.38 11.22 -1.66
C ASN A 25 13.92 11.27 -1.68
N ASP A 26 14.55 11.74 -0.61
CA ASP A 26 15.99 11.85 -0.43
C ASP A 26 16.63 10.51 -0.04
N PHE A 27 16.16 9.39 -0.59
CA PHE A 27 16.64 8.03 -0.34
C PHE A 27 16.70 7.22 -1.65
N GLU A 28 17.45 6.12 -1.64
CA GLU A 28 17.47 5.16 -2.75
C GLU A 28 16.54 3.97 -2.45
N GLY A 29 16.00 3.35 -3.50
CA GLY A 29 15.03 2.27 -3.39
C GLY A 29 13.67 2.76 -2.85
N GLY A 30 13.09 2.00 -1.91
CA GLY A 30 11.84 2.39 -1.24
C GLY A 30 10.59 2.43 -2.13
N GLU A 31 10.67 1.90 -3.35
CA GLU A 31 9.55 1.85 -4.29
C GLU A 31 8.44 0.93 -3.80
N LEU A 32 7.20 1.37 -4.00
CA LEU A 32 6.04 0.51 -3.84
C LEU A 32 5.95 -0.38 -5.07
N TYR A 33 5.94 -1.68 -4.88
CA TYR A 33 5.87 -2.64 -5.98
C TYR A 33 4.67 -3.57 -5.82
N TYR A 34 4.02 -3.87 -6.94
CA TYR A 34 2.87 -4.75 -7.06
C TYR A 34 3.26 -5.93 -7.95
N PRO A 35 3.79 -7.05 -7.39
CA PRO A 35 4.34 -8.14 -8.18
C PRO A 35 3.33 -8.73 -9.16
N ASN A 36 2.09 -8.93 -8.74
CA ASN A 36 1.03 -9.53 -9.57
C ASN A 36 0.59 -8.64 -10.75
N LEU A 37 0.90 -7.34 -10.68
CA LEU A 37 0.54 -6.36 -11.71
C LEU A 37 1.74 -5.89 -12.53
N HIS A 38 2.96 -6.29 -12.16
CA HIS A 38 4.21 -5.79 -12.75
C HIS A 38 4.31 -4.25 -12.72
N ILE A 39 3.77 -3.63 -11.66
CA ILE A 39 3.80 -2.18 -11.45
C ILE A 39 4.83 -1.84 -10.37
N VAL A 40 5.60 -0.79 -10.61
CA VAL A 40 6.51 -0.18 -9.63
C VAL A 40 6.23 1.32 -9.60
N VAL A 41 6.02 1.86 -8.41
CA VAL A 41 5.76 3.28 -8.17
C VAL A 41 6.96 3.86 -7.42
N LYS A 42 7.65 4.81 -8.05
CA LYS A 42 8.74 5.56 -7.43
C LYS A 42 8.15 6.60 -6.47
N PRO A 43 8.65 6.71 -5.23
CA PRO A 43 8.21 7.72 -4.28
C PRO A 43 8.53 9.13 -4.76
N GLU A 44 7.51 10.01 -4.74
CA GLU A 44 7.66 11.45 -4.97
C GLU A 44 6.88 12.20 -3.88
N PRO A 45 7.44 13.26 -3.26
CA PRO A 45 6.74 13.98 -2.20
C PRO A 45 5.39 14.52 -2.71
N GLY A 46 4.31 14.24 -1.97
CA GLY A 46 2.95 14.60 -2.33
C GLY A 46 2.23 13.58 -3.22
N LEU A 47 2.90 12.56 -3.74
CA LEU A 47 2.25 11.47 -4.47
C LEU A 47 1.37 10.65 -3.52
N LEU A 48 0.14 10.38 -3.93
CA LEU A 48 -0.82 9.54 -3.21
C LEU A 48 -1.09 8.26 -4.01
N ALA A 49 -0.74 7.12 -3.44
CA ALA A 49 -1.08 5.80 -3.98
C ALA A 49 -2.29 5.23 -3.24
N ILE A 50 -3.31 4.79 -3.99
CA ILE A 50 -4.52 4.14 -3.45
C ILE A 50 -4.70 2.80 -4.15
N HIS A 51 -4.98 1.75 -3.38
CA HIS A 51 -5.20 0.40 -3.90
C HIS A 51 -6.24 -0.39 -3.10
N PRO A 52 -6.96 -1.34 -3.71
CA PRO A 52 -7.74 -2.34 -2.98
C PRO A 52 -6.84 -3.28 -2.18
N GLY A 53 -7.27 -3.69 -0.99
CA GLY A 53 -6.55 -4.60 -0.08
C GLY A 53 -6.67 -6.09 -0.44
N THR A 54 -6.89 -6.42 -1.72
CA THR A 54 -7.04 -7.82 -2.20
C THR A 54 -5.69 -8.38 -2.69
N LEU A 55 -5.53 -9.70 -2.78
CA LEU A 55 -4.31 -10.37 -3.26
C LEU A 55 -3.92 -9.97 -4.69
N LYS A 56 -4.87 -9.56 -5.54
CA LYS A 56 -4.55 -8.99 -6.86
C LYS A 56 -3.60 -7.78 -6.76
N TYR A 57 -3.74 -6.99 -5.70
CA TYR A 57 -2.91 -5.83 -5.40
C TYR A 57 -1.96 -6.09 -4.23
N LEU A 58 -1.55 -7.36 -4.04
CA LEU A 58 -0.43 -7.71 -3.17
C LEU A 58 0.71 -6.74 -3.49
N HIS A 59 1.28 -6.15 -2.44
CA HIS A 59 2.28 -5.11 -2.59
C HIS A 59 3.29 -5.17 -1.47
N GLY A 60 4.44 -4.55 -1.72
CA GLY A 60 5.48 -4.38 -0.74
C GLY A 60 6.27 -3.12 -1.01
N VAL A 61 7.21 -2.82 -0.12
CA VAL A 61 8.15 -1.71 -0.27
C VAL A 61 9.53 -2.33 -0.52
N LYS A 62 10.20 -1.93 -1.60
CA LYS A 62 11.59 -2.32 -1.85
C LYS A 62 12.49 -1.81 -0.73
N PRO A 63 13.66 -2.43 -0.48
CA PRO A 63 14.59 -1.96 0.54
C PRO A 63 14.88 -0.45 0.38
N VAL A 64 14.85 0.27 1.50
CA VAL A 64 15.23 1.68 1.57
C VAL A 64 16.71 1.76 1.91
N ILE A 65 17.47 2.57 1.19
CA ILE A 65 18.92 2.72 1.36
C ILE A 65 19.25 4.20 1.57
N GLY A 66 20.18 4.48 2.49
CA GLY A 66 20.64 5.83 2.80
C GLY A 66 19.80 6.49 3.90
N ASN A 67 18.77 7.24 3.51
CA ASN A 67 17.94 8.03 4.44
C ASN A 67 16.60 7.35 4.76
N THR A 68 15.87 7.95 5.71
CA THR A 68 14.56 7.46 6.16
C THR A 68 13.45 7.78 5.15
N ARG A 69 12.63 6.79 4.81
CA ARG A 69 11.40 6.97 4.01
C ARG A 69 10.22 7.34 4.92
N TYR A 70 9.69 8.56 4.77
CA TYR A 70 8.53 9.04 5.50
C TYR A 70 7.24 8.92 4.67
N THR A 71 6.23 8.26 5.24
CA THR A 71 4.91 8.11 4.63
C THR A 71 3.80 8.22 5.66
N LEU A 72 2.63 8.72 5.24
CA LEU A 72 1.39 8.55 6.01
C LEU A 72 0.55 7.47 5.33
N THR A 73 0.05 6.54 6.13
CA THR A 73 -0.75 5.42 5.67
C THR A 73 -2.12 5.47 6.34
N SER A 74 -3.17 5.24 5.56
CA SER A 74 -4.53 5.05 6.08
C SER A 74 -5.18 3.83 5.44
N PHE A 75 -6.13 3.24 6.17
CA PHE A 75 -6.94 2.12 5.70
C PHE A 75 -8.41 2.45 5.85
N PHE A 76 -9.21 2.10 4.85
CA PHE A 76 -10.64 2.39 4.82
C PHE A 76 -11.43 1.24 4.23
N LYS A 77 -12.73 1.24 4.54
CA LYS A 77 -13.75 0.34 4.02
C LYS A 77 -14.85 1.17 3.39
N TYR A 78 -15.60 0.56 2.48
CA TYR A 78 -16.93 1.06 2.18
C TYR A 78 -17.76 1.09 3.45
N ASP A 79 -18.48 2.19 3.61
CA ASP A 79 -19.57 2.23 4.55
C ASP A 79 -20.80 1.62 3.89
N ASN A 80 -21.22 0.46 4.38
CA ASN A 80 -22.41 -0.23 3.92
C ASN A 80 -23.68 0.24 4.68
N SER A 81 -23.56 1.29 5.51
CA SER A 81 -24.69 1.85 6.25
C SER A 81 -25.56 2.80 5.41
N THR A 82 -25.06 3.24 4.26
CA THR A 82 -25.78 4.14 3.34
C THR A 82 -26.11 3.40 2.03
N PRO A 83 -27.38 3.42 1.56
CA PRO A 83 -27.80 2.74 0.34
C PRO A 83 -27.10 3.18 -0.94
#